data_AF-A0A926IRM6-F1
#
_entry.id   AF-A0A926IRM6-F1
#
_cell.length_a   1.000
_cell.length_b   1.000
_cell.length_c   1.000
_cell.angle_alpha   90.00
_cell.angle_beta   90.00
_cell.angle_gamma   90.00
#
_symmetry.space_group_name_H-M   'P 1'
#
loop_
_entity.id
_entity.type
_entity.pdbx_description
1 polymer ?
#
loop_
_entity_poly.entity_id
_entity_poly.type
_entity_poly.pdbx_seq_one_letter_code
_entity_poly.pdbx_strand_id
1 'polypeptide(L)'
;IDNTESAAAAGDEYDTKAILMTEGFCTLVAGVCGGVVESTPYIGHPAYKKMGARAGYVIATGLFVGLGGMHGFLPFLIDWIPAAVVAPILVYIGLEVVAQAFSATPERHGPALALAFLPTIAFVAALQAGSLLAAAGAQIGALSGEAAETFQSLQLLGNGFIVTALIWGAGAAELIDGRLRRSALYFSVGGLLCLFGVMHSPRPRGSLFLPWSAGSPIPFHFAAAYGALALLLLGFSFLRRPTGESPDR
;
A
#
# COMPACT_ATOMS: atom_id res chain seq x y z
N ILE A 1 7.57 -3.18 2.01
CA ILE A 1 8.50 -2.76 0.92
C ILE A 1 8.97 -1.31 1.10
N ASP A 2 8.23 -0.44 1.79
CA ASP A 2 8.61 0.99 1.91
C ASP A 2 9.82 1.26 2.85
N ASN A 3 9.91 0.64 4.03
CA ASN A 3 10.90 1.07 5.04
C ASN A 3 12.37 0.78 4.68
N THR A 4 12.64 -0.32 3.99
CA THR A 4 13.99 -0.64 3.52
C THR A 4 14.43 0.26 2.38
N GLU A 5 13.50 0.63 1.49
CA GLU A 5 13.74 1.61 0.42
C GLU A 5 13.90 3.03 0.99
N SER A 6 13.10 3.40 1.98
CA SER A 6 13.25 4.66 2.73
C SER A 6 14.62 4.74 3.43
N ALA A 7 15.10 3.64 4.01
CA ALA A 7 16.44 3.56 4.58
C ALA A 7 17.54 3.67 3.51
N ALA A 8 17.38 2.99 2.37
CA ALA A 8 18.30 3.06 1.24
C ALA A 8 18.36 4.49 0.67
N ALA A 9 17.23 5.18 0.57
CA ALA A 9 17.15 6.60 0.18
C ALA A 9 17.88 7.53 1.17
N ALA A 10 18.06 7.11 2.43
CA ALA A 10 18.88 7.80 3.42
C ALA A 10 20.34 7.28 3.49
N GLY A 11 20.75 6.44 2.54
CA GLY A 11 22.11 5.93 2.38
C GLY A 11 22.45 4.69 3.22
N ASP A 12 21.46 3.98 3.78
CA ASP A 12 21.68 2.72 4.48
C ASP A 12 20.96 1.56 3.77
N GLU A 13 21.74 0.69 3.13
CA GLU A 13 21.21 -0.52 2.49
C GLU A 13 21.13 -1.65 3.51
N TYR A 14 19.94 -2.25 3.62
CA TYR A 14 19.69 -3.42 4.45
C TYR A 14 19.15 -4.57 3.60
N ASP A 15 19.46 -5.80 4.00
CA ASP A 15 18.86 -6.99 3.37
C ASP A 15 17.37 -7.07 3.70
N THR A 16 16.54 -6.67 2.74
CA THR A 16 15.08 -6.73 2.81
C THR A 16 14.57 -8.12 3.17
N LYS A 17 15.20 -9.19 2.67
CA LYS A 17 14.77 -10.56 2.97
C LYS A 17 15.03 -10.87 4.45
N ALA A 18 16.21 -10.54 4.96
CA ALA A 18 16.53 -10.74 6.37
C ALA A 18 15.60 -9.95 7.29
N ILE A 19 15.28 -8.70 6.93
CA ILE A 19 14.33 -7.86 7.69
C ILE A 19 12.94 -8.49 7.73
N LEU A 20 12.38 -8.85 6.56
CA LEU A 20 11.04 -9.44 6.47
C LEU A 20 10.95 -10.80 7.18
N MET A 21 12.02 -11.62 7.10
CA MET A 21 12.07 -12.90 7.82
C MET A 21 12.10 -12.68 9.33
N THR A 22 12.85 -11.68 9.80
CA THR A 22 12.94 -11.34 11.22
C THR A 22 11.61 -10.80 11.74
N GLU A 23 10.98 -9.89 11.01
CA GLU A 23 9.63 -9.37 11.29
C GLU A 23 8.60 -10.50 11.38
N GLY A 24 8.52 -11.34 10.35
CA GLY A 24 7.57 -12.46 10.32
C GLY A 24 7.79 -13.42 11.49
N PHE A 25 9.04 -13.75 11.81
CA PHE A 25 9.38 -14.57 12.96
C PHE A 25 8.95 -13.90 14.29
N CYS A 26 9.26 -12.62 14.48
CA CYS A 26 8.85 -11.86 15.66
C CYS A 26 7.33 -11.79 15.80
N THR A 27 6.59 -11.56 14.72
CA THR A 27 5.12 -11.57 14.70
C THR A 27 4.56 -12.93 15.10
N LEU A 28 5.14 -14.04 14.60
CA LEU A 28 4.72 -15.40 14.98
C LEU A 28 4.96 -15.67 16.47
N VAL A 29 6.15 -15.31 16.97
CA VAL A 29 6.50 -15.46 18.40
C VAL A 29 5.55 -14.62 19.26
N ALA A 30 5.31 -13.37 18.87
CA ALA A 30 4.36 -12.49 19.57
C ALA A 30 2.96 -13.12 19.60
N GLY A 31 2.49 -13.67 18.49
CA GLY A 31 1.21 -14.39 18.40
C GLY A 31 1.11 -15.57 19.37
N VAL A 32 2.17 -16.39 19.47
CA VAL A 32 2.25 -17.50 20.44
C VAL A 32 2.21 -16.98 21.89
N CYS A 33 2.78 -15.81 22.14
CA CYS A 33 2.74 -15.14 23.44
C CYS A 33 1.44 -14.35 23.71
N GLY A 34 0.42 -14.45 22.84
CA GLY A 34 -0.88 -13.76 23.01
C GLY A 34 -0.97 -12.38 22.36
N GLY A 35 0.02 -11.98 21.56
CA GLY A 35 -0.02 -10.78 20.74
C GLY A 35 -1.06 -10.88 19.62
N VAL A 36 -1.83 -9.81 19.43
CA VAL A 36 -2.88 -9.71 18.40
C VAL A 36 -2.55 -8.73 17.29
N VAL A 37 -1.36 -8.12 17.35
CA VAL A 37 -0.91 -7.08 16.45
C VAL A 37 0.32 -7.57 15.68
N GLU A 38 0.29 -7.38 14.37
CA GLU A 38 1.41 -7.65 13.47
C GLU A 38 2.56 -6.66 13.74
N SER A 39 3.79 -7.16 13.83
CA SER A 39 4.97 -6.29 13.85
C SER A 39 5.30 -5.87 12.42
N THR A 40 5.74 -4.62 12.24
CA THR A 40 6.26 -4.12 10.96
C THR A 40 7.51 -3.28 11.22
N PRO A 41 8.46 -3.18 10.27
CA PRO A 41 9.59 -2.27 10.41
C PRO A 41 9.06 -0.85 10.63
N TYR A 42 9.70 -0.10 11.53
CA TYR A 42 9.20 1.22 11.89
C TYR A 42 9.54 2.25 10.81
N ILE A 43 8.55 3.04 10.41
CA ILE A 43 8.73 4.18 9.49
C ILE A 43 9.50 5.29 10.22
N GLY A 44 10.40 5.97 9.51
CA GLY A 44 11.10 7.15 10.04
C GLY A 44 12.60 6.98 10.20
N HIS A 45 13.19 5.89 9.68
CA HIS A 45 14.65 5.72 9.64
C HIS A 45 15.40 6.98 9.17
N PRO A 46 15.01 7.66 8.07
CA PRO A 46 15.65 8.91 7.66
C PRO A 46 15.56 10.02 8.72
N ALA A 47 14.42 10.14 9.42
CA ALA A 47 14.21 11.16 10.45
C ALA A 47 15.06 10.88 11.69
N TYR A 48 15.05 9.66 12.21
CA TYR A 48 15.87 9.26 13.36
C TYR A 48 17.37 9.37 13.06
N LYS A 49 17.79 9.02 11.84
CA LYS A 49 19.18 9.21 11.40
C LYS A 49 19.57 10.68 11.41
N LYS A 50 18.73 11.59 10.91
CA LYS A 50 18.95 13.05 10.98
C LYS A 50 19.06 13.56 12.43
N MET A 51 18.38 12.92 13.38
CA MET A 51 18.49 13.21 14.83
C MET A 51 19.73 12.60 15.49
N GLY A 52 20.58 11.86 14.77
CA GLY A 52 21.77 11.21 15.30
C GLY A 52 21.50 9.91 16.05
N ALA A 53 20.29 9.33 15.95
CA ALA A 53 19.96 8.06 16.54
C ALA A 53 20.78 6.92 15.92
N ARG A 54 21.14 5.92 16.74
CA ARG A 54 21.92 4.74 16.34
C ARG A 54 21.30 3.47 16.94
N ALA A 55 21.92 2.32 16.74
CA ALA A 55 21.44 1.03 17.27
C ALA A 55 21.11 1.06 18.78
N GLY A 56 21.87 1.79 19.59
CA GLY A 56 21.60 1.94 21.03
C GLY A 56 20.24 2.56 21.34
N TYR A 57 19.77 3.52 20.52
CA TYR A 57 18.44 4.12 20.67
C TYR A 57 17.33 3.08 20.41
N VAL A 58 17.50 2.26 19.36
CA VAL A 58 16.54 1.22 18.99
C VAL A 58 16.47 0.14 20.09
N ILE A 59 17.63 -0.31 20.59
CA ILE A 59 17.69 -1.28 21.69
C ILE A 59 17.06 -0.73 22.95
N ALA A 60 17.39 0.50 23.35
CA ALA A 60 16.83 1.14 24.53
C ALA A 60 15.30 1.28 24.41
N THR A 61 14.81 1.68 23.24
CA THR A 61 13.36 1.77 22.95
C THR A 61 12.69 0.41 23.04
N GLY A 62 13.27 -0.62 22.40
CA GLY A 62 12.73 -1.97 22.44
C GLY A 62 12.67 -2.55 23.86
N LEU A 63 13.71 -2.34 24.66
CA LEU A 63 13.73 -2.74 26.07
C LEU A 63 12.72 -1.96 26.89
N PHE A 64 12.66 -0.64 26.76
CA PHE A 64 11.74 0.20 27.51
C PHE A 64 10.28 -0.15 27.23
N VAL A 65 9.90 -0.23 25.95
CA VAL A 65 8.54 -0.57 25.52
C VAL A 65 8.21 -2.02 25.86
N GLY A 66 9.15 -2.96 25.64
CA GLY A 66 8.95 -4.37 25.98
C GLY A 66 8.77 -4.62 27.47
N LEU A 67 9.63 -4.02 28.31
CA LEU A 67 9.48 -4.05 29.77
C LEU A 67 8.20 -3.36 30.20
N GLY A 68 7.83 -2.25 29.55
CA GLY A 68 6.57 -1.53 29.78
C GLY A 68 5.33 -2.36 29.50
N GLY A 69 5.36 -3.16 28.44
CA GLY A 69 4.31 -4.15 28.14
C GLY A 69 4.27 -5.26 29.18
N MET A 70 5.41 -5.84 29.55
CA MET A 70 5.49 -6.95 30.52
C MET A 70 5.08 -6.55 31.94
N HIS A 71 5.45 -5.34 32.38
CA HIS A 71 5.17 -4.86 33.73
C HIS A 71 3.90 -4.01 33.82
N GLY A 72 3.25 -3.71 32.69
CA GLY A 72 1.97 -3.00 32.64
C GLY A 72 2.02 -1.49 32.91
N PHE A 73 3.20 -0.85 32.92
CA PHE A 73 3.30 0.61 33.11
C PHE A 73 3.11 1.41 31.81
N LEU A 74 3.15 0.76 30.64
CA LEU A 74 3.03 1.46 29.36
C LEU A 74 1.64 2.11 29.14
N PRO A 75 0.49 1.45 29.46
CA PRO A 75 -0.82 2.10 29.36
C PRO A 75 -0.92 3.37 30.20
N PHE A 76 -0.34 3.36 31.41
CA PHE A 76 -0.30 4.54 32.27
C PHE A 76 0.44 5.72 31.59
N LEU A 77 1.53 5.47 30.86
CA LEU A 77 2.21 6.53 30.10
C LEU A 77 1.37 7.03 28.91
N ILE A 78 0.65 6.13 28.24
CA ILE A 78 -0.19 6.48 27.08
C ILE A 78 -1.37 7.35 27.51
N ASP A 79 -1.98 7.08 28.67
CA ASP A 79 -3.10 7.87 29.22
C ASP A 79 -2.73 9.35 29.48
N TRP A 80 -1.43 9.64 29.64
CA TRP A 80 -0.94 11.01 29.80
C TRP A 80 -0.78 11.76 28.49
N ILE A 81 -0.80 11.06 27.34
CA ILE A 81 -0.66 11.68 26.03
C ILE A 81 -2.04 12.22 25.60
N PRO A 82 -2.21 13.54 25.46
CA PRO A 82 -3.49 14.08 25.01
C PRO A 82 -3.78 13.62 23.58
N ALA A 83 -5.00 13.14 23.33
CA ALA A 83 -5.41 12.69 21.99
C ALA A 83 -5.22 13.78 20.91
N ALA A 84 -5.33 15.06 21.29
CA ALA A 84 -5.10 16.21 20.42
C ALA A 84 -3.65 16.29 19.87
N VAL A 85 -2.66 15.70 20.55
CA VAL A 85 -1.25 15.68 20.13
C VAL A 85 -1.00 14.59 19.08
N VAL A 86 -1.79 13.51 19.10
CA VAL A 86 -1.59 12.36 18.22
C VAL A 86 -1.89 12.70 16.77
N ALA A 87 -3.00 13.41 16.51
CA ALA A 87 -3.43 13.70 15.14
C ALA A 87 -2.40 14.54 14.33
N PRO A 88 -1.86 15.67 14.84
CA PRO A 88 -0.83 16.44 14.12
C PRO A 88 0.43 15.62 13.83
N ILE A 89 0.85 14.74 14.74
CA ILE A 89 2.01 13.86 14.54
C ILE A 89 1.75 12.93 13.34
N LEU A 90 0.59 12.29 13.30
CA LEU A 90 0.22 11.39 12.19
C LEU A 90 0.12 12.13 10.85
N VAL A 91 -0.43 13.35 10.85
CA VAL A 91 -0.49 14.19 9.64
C VAL A 91 0.92 14.54 9.16
N TYR A 92 1.81 14.96 10.06
CA TYR A 92 3.19 15.28 9.72
C TYR A 92 3.94 14.07 9.14
N ILE A 93 3.81 12.89 9.77
CA ILE A 93 4.42 11.65 9.27
C ILE A 93 3.87 11.30 7.89
N GLY A 94 2.56 11.41 7.68
CA GLY A 94 1.96 11.18 6.37
C GLY A 94 2.49 12.12 5.28
N LEU A 95 2.61 13.41 5.58
CA LEU A 95 3.20 14.40 4.67
C LEU A 95 4.67 14.10 4.35
N GLU A 96 5.47 13.74 5.36
CA GLU A 96 6.88 13.40 5.18
C GLU A 96 7.05 12.15 4.30
N VAL A 97 6.24 11.11 4.52
CA VAL A 97 6.26 9.88 3.70
C VAL A 97 5.91 10.19 2.24
N VAL A 98 4.88 10.99 2.01
CA VAL A 98 4.51 11.41 0.65
C VAL A 98 5.63 12.23 0.01
N ALA A 99 6.19 13.21 0.72
CA ALA A 99 7.28 14.05 0.23
C ALA A 99 8.53 13.22 -0.11
N GLN A 100 8.87 12.23 0.73
CA GLN A 100 9.97 11.30 0.48
C GLN A 100 9.71 10.42 -0.73
N ALA A 101 8.49 9.92 -0.92
CA ALA A 101 8.14 9.12 -2.09
C ALA A 101 8.38 9.89 -3.39
N PHE A 102 8.02 11.18 -3.45
CA PHE A 102 8.31 12.03 -4.61
C PHE A 102 9.80 12.36 -4.75
N SER A 103 10.48 12.63 -3.63
CA SER A 103 11.90 13.04 -3.65
C SER A 103 12.86 11.89 -3.97
N ALA A 104 12.51 10.65 -3.59
CA ALA A 104 13.28 9.44 -3.87
C ALA A 104 13.00 8.86 -5.27
N THR A 105 11.90 9.27 -5.90
CA THR A 105 11.50 8.78 -7.22
C THR A 105 12.03 9.70 -8.33
N PRO A 106 12.57 9.17 -9.45
CA PRO A 106 12.93 10.00 -10.59
C PRO A 106 11.75 10.85 -11.09
N GLU A 107 11.98 12.13 -11.40
CA GLU A 107 10.91 13.08 -11.77
C GLU A 107 10.00 12.57 -12.89
N ARG A 108 10.57 11.85 -13.88
CA ARG A 108 9.83 11.26 -14.99
C ARG A 108 8.75 10.24 -14.57
N HIS A 109 8.88 9.63 -13.39
CA HIS A 109 7.93 8.66 -12.86
C HIS A 109 6.86 9.30 -11.96
N GLY A 110 6.87 10.63 -11.79
CA GLY A 110 5.84 11.37 -11.05
C GLY A 110 4.38 11.01 -11.44
N PRO A 111 4.04 10.85 -12.73
CA PRO A 111 2.71 10.40 -13.14
C PRO A 111 2.36 8.98 -12.66
N ALA A 112 3.33 8.06 -12.63
CA ALA A 112 3.12 6.69 -12.13
C ALA A 112 2.88 6.71 -10.60
N LEU A 113 3.60 7.56 -9.88
CA LEU A 113 3.37 7.77 -8.45
C LEU A 113 1.98 8.34 -8.19
N ALA A 114 1.56 9.38 -8.92
CA ALA A 114 0.21 9.94 -8.82
C ALA A 114 -0.89 8.91 -9.10
N LEU A 115 -0.70 8.05 -10.11
CA LEU A 115 -1.61 6.94 -10.41
C LEU A 115 -1.71 5.96 -9.24
N ALA A 116 -0.59 5.65 -8.59
CA ALA A 116 -0.54 4.73 -7.45
C ALA A 116 -1.26 5.27 -6.20
N PHE A 117 -1.52 6.58 -6.09
CA PHE A 117 -2.32 7.14 -5.00
C PHE A 117 -3.82 6.89 -5.13
N LEU A 118 -4.34 6.68 -6.36
CA LEU A 118 -5.79 6.62 -6.60
C LEU A 118 -6.51 5.52 -5.80
N PRO A 119 -6.02 4.27 -5.72
CA PRO A 119 -6.66 3.22 -4.93
C PRO A 119 -6.76 3.59 -3.45
N THR A 120 -5.72 4.21 -2.88
CA THR A 120 -5.68 4.64 -1.49
C THR A 120 -6.67 5.75 -1.21
N ILE A 121 -6.78 6.74 -2.12
CA ILE A 121 -7.78 7.82 -2.01
C ILE A 121 -9.19 7.23 -2.05
N ALA A 122 -9.46 6.29 -2.97
CA ALA A 122 -10.75 5.62 -3.07
C ALA A 122 -11.10 4.84 -1.79
N PHE A 123 -10.13 4.12 -1.22
CA PHE A 123 -10.28 3.41 0.05
C PHE A 123 -10.65 4.37 1.19
N VAL A 124 -9.91 5.47 1.36
CA VAL A 124 -10.19 6.46 2.40
C VAL A 124 -11.56 7.12 2.18
N ALA A 125 -11.90 7.47 0.95
CA ALA A 125 -13.20 8.06 0.63
C ALA A 125 -14.36 7.12 0.95
N ALA A 126 -14.27 5.84 0.56
CA ALA A 126 -15.27 4.82 0.90
C ALA A 126 -15.39 4.60 2.41
N LEU A 127 -14.26 4.57 3.11
CA LEU A 127 -14.21 4.42 4.57
C LEU A 127 -14.93 5.58 5.28
N GLN A 128 -14.62 6.83 4.89
CA GLN A 128 -15.24 8.00 5.49
C GLN A 128 -16.72 8.11 5.15
N ALA A 129 -17.10 7.83 3.90
CA ALA A 129 -18.50 7.77 3.50
C ALA A 129 -19.29 6.74 4.34
N GLY A 130 -18.74 5.55 4.54
CA GLY A 130 -19.34 4.52 5.40
C GLY A 130 -19.46 4.95 6.86
N SER A 131 -18.43 5.59 7.41
CA SER A 131 -18.44 6.11 8.78
C SER A 131 -19.50 7.19 8.99
N LEU A 132 -19.64 8.11 8.03
CA LEU A 132 -20.65 9.18 8.08
C LEU A 132 -22.07 8.63 7.96
N LEU A 133 -22.29 7.65 7.07
CA LEU A 133 -23.58 6.96 6.96
C LEU A 133 -23.96 6.28 8.28
N ALA A 134 -23.02 5.56 8.88
CA ALA A 134 -23.24 4.87 10.15
C ALA A 134 -23.58 5.88 11.28
N ALA A 135 -22.87 7.01 11.34
CA ALA A 135 -23.16 8.08 12.30
C ALA A 135 -24.56 8.70 12.09
N ALA A 136 -25.07 8.70 10.85
CA ALA A 136 -26.42 9.13 10.52
C ALA A 136 -27.49 8.04 10.75
N GLY A 137 -27.12 6.86 11.27
CA GLY A 137 -28.03 5.73 11.46
C GLY A 137 -28.40 4.99 10.18
N ALA A 138 -27.73 5.28 9.07
CA ALA A 138 -27.91 4.63 7.79
C ALA A 138 -26.88 3.52 7.58
N GLN A 139 -27.19 2.63 6.64
CA GLN A 139 -26.31 1.54 6.24
C GLN A 139 -26.04 1.63 4.73
N ILE A 140 -24.87 1.17 4.30
CA ILE A 140 -24.44 1.22 2.89
C ILE A 140 -25.47 0.57 1.97
N GLY A 141 -26.12 -0.53 2.40
CA GLY A 141 -27.15 -1.22 1.63
C GLY A 141 -28.45 -0.41 1.41
N ALA A 142 -28.64 0.70 2.12
CA ALA A 142 -29.76 1.60 1.91
C ALA A 142 -29.51 2.62 0.78
N LEU A 143 -28.26 2.72 0.29
CA LEU A 143 -27.95 3.55 -0.87
C LEU A 143 -28.65 3.01 -2.12
N SER A 144 -29.14 3.92 -2.97
CA SER A 144 -29.79 3.58 -4.24
C SER A 144 -29.41 4.57 -5.34
N GLY A 145 -29.55 4.16 -6.60
CA GLY A 145 -29.23 5.00 -7.76
C GLY A 145 -27.74 5.37 -7.82
N GLU A 146 -27.45 6.58 -8.29
CA GLU A 146 -26.09 7.10 -8.51
C GLU A 146 -25.20 7.05 -7.25
N ALA A 147 -25.78 7.25 -6.07
CA ALA A 147 -25.04 7.18 -4.80
C ALA A 147 -24.53 5.75 -4.53
N ALA A 148 -25.32 4.73 -4.83
CA ALA A 148 -24.93 3.33 -4.67
C ALA A 148 -23.83 2.96 -5.68
N GLU A 149 -23.96 3.38 -6.93
CA GLU A 149 -22.97 3.12 -7.99
C GLU A 149 -21.63 3.81 -7.70
N THR A 150 -21.68 5.06 -7.22
CA THR A 150 -20.48 5.82 -6.82
C THR A 150 -19.77 5.12 -5.66
N PHE A 151 -20.52 4.74 -4.62
CA PHE A 151 -19.95 4.04 -3.47
C PHE A 151 -19.37 2.69 -3.87
N GLN A 152 -20.06 1.92 -4.72
CA GLN A 152 -19.56 0.65 -5.24
C GLN A 152 -18.26 0.84 -6.03
N SER A 153 -18.17 1.89 -6.85
CA SER A 153 -16.96 2.20 -7.62
C SER A 153 -15.78 2.53 -6.71
N LEU A 154 -16.00 3.35 -5.67
CA LEU A 154 -14.98 3.65 -4.66
C LEU A 154 -14.55 2.38 -3.91
N GLN A 155 -15.50 1.52 -3.54
CA GLN A 155 -15.21 0.26 -2.86
C GLN A 155 -14.39 -0.69 -3.75
N LEU A 156 -14.78 -0.86 -5.02
CA LEU A 156 -14.04 -1.69 -5.97
C LEU A 156 -12.64 -1.14 -6.22
N LEU A 157 -12.48 0.18 -6.36
CA LEU A 157 -11.16 0.78 -6.56
C LEU A 157 -10.27 0.67 -5.31
N GLY A 158 -10.85 0.84 -4.11
CA GLY A 158 -10.13 0.79 -2.83
C GLY A 158 -9.86 -0.62 -2.29
N ASN A 159 -10.62 -1.63 -2.70
CA ASN A 159 -10.38 -3.00 -2.26
C ASN A 159 -9.08 -3.55 -2.85
N GLY A 160 -8.12 -3.85 -1.98
CA GLY A 160 -6.76 -4.23 -2.37
C GLY A 160 -5.84 -3.04 -2.66
N PHE A 161 -6.15 -1.84 -2.18
CA PHE A 161 -5.46 -0.59 -2.54
C PHE A 161 -3.93 -0.67 -2.52
N ILE A 162 -3.31 -1.36 -1.55
CA ILE A 162 -1.85 -1.50 -1.46
C ILE A 162 -1.31 -2.24 -2.68
N VAL A 163 -1.88 -3.40 -2.99
CA VAL A 163 -1.44 -4.23 -4.13
C VAL A 163 -1.78 -3.55 -5.45
N THR A 164 -2.96 -2.94 -5.55
CA THR A 164 -3.35 -2.15 -6.73
C THR A 164 -2.38 -0.99 -6.97
N ALA A 165 -2.03 -0.22 -5.94
CA ALA A 165 -1.08 0.88 -6.04
C ALA A 165 0.30 0.41 -6.50
N LEU A 166 0.79 -0.72 -5.97
CA LEU A 166 2.07 -1.31 -6.37
C LEU A 166 2.06 -1.76 -7.84
N ILE A 167 1.03 -2.50 -8.25
CA ILE A 167 0.91 -3.00 -9.64
C ILE A 167 0.74 -1.84 -10.63
N TRP A 168 -0.08 -0.83 -10.29
CA TRP A 168 -0.28 0.35 -11.13
C TRP A 168 0.96 1.21 -11.22
N GLY A 169 1.62 1.50 -10.09
CA GLY A 169 2.85 2.27 -10.05
C GLY A 169 3.96 1.60 -10.86
N ALA A 170 4.21 0.30 -10.63
CA ALA A 170 5.23 -0.44 -11.36
C ALA A 170 4.90 -0.59 -12.86
N GLY A 171 3.65 -0.94 -13.19
CA GLY A 171 3.19 -1.06 -14.57
C GLY A 171 3.28 0.26 -15.35
N ALA A 172 2.92 1.38 -14.71
CA ALA A 172 3.01 2.71 -15.30
C ALA A 172 4.46 3.19 -15.40
N ALA A 173 5.33 2.94 -14.41
CA ALA A 173 6.75 3.29 -14.50
C ALA A 173 7.45 2.54 -15.66
N GLU A 174 7.18 1.25 -15.83
CA GLU A 174 7.69 0.47 -16.97
C GLU A 174 7.12 0.95 -18.31
N LEU A 175 5.87 1.41 -18.32
CA LEU A 175 5.24 1.98 -19.51
C LEU A 175 5.90 3.31 -19.90
N ILE A 176 6.14 4.19 -18.94
CA ILE A 176 6.82 5.48 -19.12
C ILE A 176 8.22 5.26 -19.68
N ASP A 177 8.97 4.30 -19.14
CA ASP A 177 10.29 3.97 -19.65
C ASP A 177 10.26 3.13 -20.95
N GLY A 178 9.08 2.88 -21.50
CA GLY A 178 8.93 2.23 -22.80
C GLY A 178 9.14 0.72 -22.81
N ARG A 179 9.27 0.08 -21.64
CA ARG A 179 9.47 -1.36 -21.47
C ARG A 179 8.13 -2.09 -21.50
N LEU A 180 7.45 -2.01 -22.65
CA LEU A 180 6.06 -2.42 -22.83
C LEU A 180 5.78 -3.88 -22.41
N ARG A 181 6.72 -4.80 -22.64
CA ARG A 181 6.57 -6.21 -22.23
C ARG A 181 6.53 -6.39 -20.71
N ARG A 182 7.34 -5.63 -19.98
CA ARG A 182 7.36 -5.66 -18.50
C ARG A 182 6.11 -5.00 -17.94
N SER A 183 5.67 -3.88 -18.52
CA SER A 183 4.39 -3.25 -18.18
C SER A 183 3.21 -4.21 -18.40
N ALA A 184 3.18 -4.92 -19.53
CA ALA A 184 2.16 -5.93 -19.81
C ALA A 184 2.18 -7.09 -18.80
N LEU A 185 3.36 -7.50 -18.32
CA LEU A 185 3.47 -8.51 -17.26
C LEU A 185 2.80 -8.03 -15.96
N TYR A 186 3.08 -6.80 -15.52
CA TYR A 186 2.46 -6.24 -14.32
C TYR A 186 0.94 -6.21 -14.43
N PHE A 187 0.39 -5.73 -15.54
CA PHE A 187 -1.06 -5.71 -15.74
C PHE A 187 -1.66 -7.12 -15.88
N SER A 188 -0.94 -8.08 -16.49
CA SER A 188 -1.37 -9.48 -16.52
C SER A 188 -1.46 -10.08 -15.12
N VAL A 189 -0.45 -9.83 -14.28
CA VAL A 189 -0.47 -10.23 -12.86
C VAL A 189 -1.62 -9.55 -12.13
N GLY A 190 -1.85 -8.26 -12.35
CA GLY A 190 -3.01 -7.55 -11.80
C GLY A 190 -4.34 -8.19 -12.17
N GLY A 191 -4.50 -8.60 -13.42
CA GLY A 191 -5.69 -9.33 -13.89
C GLY A 191 -5.88 -10.68 -13.17
N LEU A 192 -4.81 -11.45 -12.98
CA LEU A 192 -4.85 -12.68 -12.20
C LEU A 192 -5.25 -12.42 -10.74
N LEU A 193 -4.68 -11.40 -10.12
CA LEU A 193 -4.97 -11.02 -8.73
C LEU A 193 -6.42 -10.58 -8.53
N CYS A 194 -7.06 -9.99 -9.55
CA CYS A 194 -8.49 -9.67 -9.53
C CYS A 194 -9.36 -10.93 -9.37
N LEU A 195 -9.00 -12.04 -10.02
CA LEU A 195 -9.77 -13.29 -9.98
C LEU A 195 -9.85 -13.90 -8.57
N PHE A 196 -8.90 -13.57 -7.70
CA PHE A 196 -8.85 -14.04 -6.31
C PHE A 196 -9.35 -12.99 -5.29
N GLY A 197 -9.79 -11.82 -5.76
CA GLY A 197 -10.18 -10.72 -4.90
C GLY A 197 -9.01 -10.06 -4.17
N VAL A 198 -7.76 -10.27 -4.61
CA VAL A 198 -6.60 -9.55 -4.07
C VAL A 198 -6.64 -8.08 -4.51
N MET A 199 -7.11 -7.83 -5.73
CA MET A 199 -7.41 -6.51 -6.27
C MET A 199 -8.88 -6.44 -6.66
N HIS A 200 -9.50 -5.28 -6.47
CA HIS A 200 -10.88 -4.99 -6.90
C HIS A 200 -11.95 -6.00 -6.46
N SER A 201 -11.81 -6.53 -5.24
CA SER A 201 -12.78 -7.47 -4.67
C SER A 201 -14.18 -6.82 -4.63
N PRO A 202 -15.24 -7.48 -5.13
CA PRO A 202 -16.61 -6.98 -5.04
C PRO A 202 -17.25 -7.20 -3.66
N ARG A 203 -16.53 -7.82 -2.72
CA ARG A 203 -17.06 -8.10 -1.38
C ARG A 203 -16.91 -6.86 -0.50
N PRO A 204 -17.89 -6.54 0.37
CA PRO A 204 -17.88 -5.33 1.19
C PRO A 204 -16.63 -5.15 2.06
N ARG A 205 -16.00 -6.26 2.49
CA ARG A 205 -14.77 -6.25 3.31
C ARG A 205 -13.49 -6.45 2.52
N GLY A 206 -13.55 -6.45 1.19
CA GLY A 206 -12.39 -6.72 0.34
C GLY A 206 -11.79 -8.13 0.52
N SER A 207 -12.56 -9.09 1.04
CA SER A 207 -12.04 -10.43 1.35
C SER A 207 -11.66 -11.21 0.10
N LEU A 208 -10.64 -12.06 0.23
CA LEU A 208 -10.21 -13.01 -0.80
C LEU A 208 -11.28 -14.08 -1.11
N PHE A 209 -11.20 -14.62 -2.32
CA PHE A 209 -12.03 -15.73 -2.76
C PHE A 209 -11.36 -16.57 -3.83
N LEU A 210 -11.88 -17.77 -4.05
CA LEU A 210 -11.52 -18.56 -5.21
C LEU A 210 -12.36 -18.11 -6.41
N PRO A 211 -11.84 -18.15 -7.65
CA PRO A 211 -12.53 -17.61 -8.83
C PRO A 211 -13.94 -18.18 -9.03
N TRP A 212 -14.13 -19.48 -8.77
CA TRP A 212 -15.44 -20.17 -8.87
C TRP A 212 -16.39 -19.86 -7.70
N SER A 213 -15.91 -19.20 -6.66
CA SER A 213 -16.68 -18.79 -5.46
C SER A 213 -16.93 -17.27 -5.38
N ALA A 214 -16.61 -16.54 -6.46
CA ALA A 214 -16.73 -15.09 -6.51
C ALA A 214 -18.17 -14.60 -6.30
N GLY A 215 -19.16 -15.34 -6.81
CA GLY A 215 -20.59 -14.97 -6.71
C GLY A 215 -20.95 -13.69 -7.47
N SER A 216 -20.04 -13.18 -8.30
CA SER A 216 -20.20 -11.95 -9.09
C SER A 216 -19.37 -12.05 -10.38
N PRO A 217 -19.83 -11.49 -11.51
CA PRO A 217 -19.04 -11.43 -12.75
C PRO A 217 -17.93 -10.37 -12.70
N ILE A 218 -17.98 -9.43 -11.74
CA ILE A 218 -17.06 -8.28 -11.64
C ILE A 218 -15.57 -8.69 -11.68
N PRO A 219 -15.10 -9.70 -10.93
CA PRO A 219 -13.69 -10.12 -10.97
C PRO A 219 -13.23 -10.52 -12.37
N PHE A 220 -14.10 -11.17 -13.14
CA PHE A 220 -13.80 -11.57 -14.52
C PHE A 220 -13.76 -10.37 -15.46
N HIS A 221 -14.63 -9.36 -15.26
CA HIS A 221 -14.59 -8.12 -16.03
C HIS A 221 -13.28 -7.35 -15.79
N PHE A 222 -12.84 -7.22 -14.53
CA PHE A 222 -11.54 -6.62 -14.24
C PHE A 222 -10.41 -7.42 -14.85
N ALA A 223 -10.37 -8.75 -14.64
CA ALA A 223 -9.35 -9.61 -15.22
C ALA A 223 -9.28 -9.48 -16.75
N ALA A 224 -10.43 -9.42 -17.42
CA ALA A 224 -10.50 -9.20 -18.86
C ALA A 224 -10.00 -7.81 -19.26
N ALA A 225 -10.31 -6.75 -18.51
CA ALA A 225 -9.84 -5.39 -18.78
C ALA A 225 -8.31 -5.29 -18.64
N TYR A 226 -7.74 -5.83 -17.57
CA TYR A 226 -6.29 -5.93 -17.39
C TYR A 226 -5.63 -6.76 -18.48
N GLY A 227 -6.24 -7.91 -18.84
CA GLY A 227 -5.75 -8.76 -19.92
C GLY A 227 -5.78 -8.07 -21.28
N ALA A 228 -6.84 -7.33 -21.59
CA ALA A 228 -6.94 -6.55 -22.82
C ALA A 228 -5.86 -5.46 -22.89
N LEU A 229 -5.63 -4.74 -21.79
CA LEU A 229 -4.54 -3.75 -21.70
C LEU A 229 -3.17 -4.43 -21.89
N ALA A 230 -2.93 -5.57 -21.24
CA ALA A 230 -1.67 -6.30 -21.39
C ALA A 230 -1.44 -6.78 -22.83
N LEU A 231 -2.47 -7.33 -23.49
CA LEU A 231 -2.40 -7.75 -24.90
C LEU A 231 -2.13 -6.57 -25.83
N LEU A 232 -2.76 -5.42 -25.58
CA LEU A 232 -2.53 -4.19 -26.34
C LEU A 232 -1.08 -3.72 -26.19
N LEU A 233 -0.53 -3.72 -24.97
CA LEU A 233 0.87 -3.36 -24.71
C LEU A 233 1.84 -4.35 -25.36
N LEU A 234 1.55 -5.65 -25.33
CA LEU A 234 2.33 -6.67 -26.02
C LEU A 234 2.29 -6.46 -27.54
N GLY A 235 1.12 -6.21 -28.11
CA GLY A 235 0.96 -5.90 -29.54
C GLY A 235 1.81 -4.71 -29.96
N PHE A 236 1.75 -3.60 -29.21
CA PHE A 236 2.61 -2.44 -29.47
C PHE A 236 4.10 -2.74 -29.29
N SER A 237 4.47 -3.66 -28.40
CA SER A 237 5.87 -4.06 -28.22
C SER A 237 6.49 -4.71 -29.46
N PHE A 238 5.68 -5.33 -30.33
CA PHE A 238 6.13 -5.91 -31.59
C PHE A 238 6.17 -4.89 -32.73
N LEU A 239 5.35 -3.85 -32.66
CA LEU A 239 5.29 -2.77 -33.66
C LEU A 239 6.39 -1.72 -33.45
N ARG A 240 6.91 -1.60 -32.22
CA ARG A 240 7.97 -0.65 -31.90
C ARG A 240 9.29 -1.12 -32.52
N ARG A 241 9.72 -0.46 -33.59
CA ARG A 241 11.09 -0.61 -34.11
C ARG A 241 12.09 -0.20 -33.03
N PRO A 242 13.24 -0.89 -32.90
CA PRO A 242 14.30 -0.44 -32.01
C PRO A 242 14.73 0.95 -32.50
N THR A 243 14.33 1.99 -31.78
CA THR A 243 14.90 3.32 -31.95
C THR A 243 16.36 3.18 -31.53
N GLY A 244 17.27 3.32 -32.49
CA GLY A 244 18.70 3.35 -32.23
C GLY A 244 19.00 4.31 -31.08
N GLU A 245 19.90 3.88 -30.21
CA GLU A 245 20.40 4.64 -29.08
C GLU A 245 20.67 6.10 -29.46
N SER A 246 20.11 7.04 -28.71
CA SER A 246 20.87 8.25 -28.38
C SER A 246 21.28 8.11 -26.92
N PRO A 247 22.58 7.96 -26.62
CA PRO A 247 23.06 8.14 -25.25
C PRO A 247 22.93 9.62 -24.88
N ASP A 248 22.59 9.86 -23.61
CA ASP A 248 22.50 11.14 -22.90
C ASP A 248 21.31 12.07 -23.17
N ARG A 249 20.42 12.17 -22.17
CA ARG A 249 20.29 13.35 -21.28
C ARG A 249 19.31 13.09 -20.14
#